data_AF-A0A8T4D5V9-F1
#
_entry.id   AF-A0A8T4D5V9-F1
#
_cell.length_a   1.000
_cell.length_b   1.000
_cell.length_c   1.000
_cell.angle_alpha   90.00
_cell.angle_beta   90.00
_cell.angle_gamma   90.00
#
_symmetry.space_group_name_H-M   'P 1'
#
loop_
_entity.id
_entity.type
_entity.pdbx_description
1 polymer ?
#
loop_
_entity_poly.entity_id
_entity_poly.type
_entity_poly.pdbx_seq_one_letter_code
_entity_poly.pdbx_strand_id
1 'polypeptide(L)'
;MSLSQKETVDELRVQWKKLWQERVDDKVRAEGIATANYCDLFIEKGTIIHATRNFKALNFKEILEQHQIENADRFIPPAPQIGGWNKFIKVNITNQQPRRKRRAEFYHAEKKEKQQPKKGGRGWLHL
;
A
#
# COMPACT_ATOMS: atom_id res chain seq x y z
N MET A 1 -10.33 28.66 -20.97
CA MET A 1 -10.32 28.69 -19.51
C MET A 1 -9.11 27.87 -19.07
N SER A 2 -8.06 28.50 -18.56
CA SER A 2 -6.93 27.77 -17.97
C SER A 2 -7.39 27.18 -16.64
N LEU A 3 -7.33 25.85 -16.51
CA LEU A 3 -7.60 25.18 -15.24
C LEU A 3 -6.57 25.64 -14.20
N SER A 4 -7.02 25.76 -12.96
CA SER A 4 -6.11 26.01 -11.83
C SER A 4 -5.17 24.81 -11.66
N GLN A 5 -3.92 25.02 -11.27
CA GLN A 5 -2.95 23.93 -11.01
C GLN A 5 -3.54 22.82 -10.12
N LYS A 6 -4.35 23.20 -9.12
CA LYS A 6 -4.99 22.26 -8.23
C LYS A 6 -6.02 21.37 -8.95
N GLU A 7 -6.80 21.95 -9.85
CA GLU A 7 -7.81 21.23 -10.62
C GLU A 7 -7.14 20.21 -11.55
N THR A 8 -6.09 20.62 -12.25
CA THR A 8 -5.27 19.72 -13.09
C THR A 8 -4.70 18.56 -12.27
N VAL A 9 -4.15 18.83 -11.08
CA VAL A 9 -3.62 17.78 -10.20
C VAL A 9 -4.72 16.81 -9.74
N ASP A 10 -5.90 17.31 -9.43
CA ASP A 10 -7.02 16.48 -8.99
C ASP A 10 -7.57 15.61 -10.14
N GLU A 11 -7.63 16.12 -11.37
CA GLU A 11 -7.95 15.34 -12.57
C GLU A 11 -6.91 14.23 -12.82
N LEU A 12 -5.62 14.56 -12.76
CA LEU A 12 -4.53 13.59 -12.88
C LEU A 12 -4.61 12.52 -11.79
N ARG A 13 -4.99 12.89 -10.55
CA ARG A 13 -5.20 11.92 -9.46
C ARG A 13 -6.36 10.97 -9.71
N VAL A 14 -7.45 11.45 -10.31
CA VAL A 14 -8.60 10.60 -10.67
C VAL A 14 -8.16 9.57 -11.70
N GLN A 15 -7.48 10.00 -12.77
CA GLN A 15 -6.95 9.07 -13.77
C GLN A 15 -5.92 8.12 -13.19
N TRP A 16 -5.03 8.61 -12.33
CA TRP A 16 -4.02 7.80 -11.66
C TRP A 16 -4.65 6.68 -10.84
N LYS A 17 -5.65 6.99 -10.02
CA LYS A 17 -6.40 5.98 -9.26
C LYS A 17 -7.07 4.97 -10.18
N LYS A 18 -7.71 5.45 -11.25
CA LYS A 18 -8.40 4.61 -12.22
C LYS A 18 -7.43 3.63 -12.89
N LEU A 19 -6.27 4.11 -13.36
CA LEU A 19 -5.21 3.28 -13.93
C LEU A 19 -4.83 2.12 -13.00
N TRP A 20 -4.53 2.42 -11.74
CA TRP A 20 -4.10 1.39 -10.79
C TRP A 20 -5.21 0.42 -10.40
N GLN A 21 -6.47 0.85 -10.41
CA GLN A 21 -7.62 0.00 -10.11
C GLN A 21 -8.01 -0.92 -11.27
N GLU A 22 -7.94 -0.42 -12.50
CA GLU A 22 -8.41 -1.12 -13.70
C GLU A 22 -7.31 -1.89 -14.44
N ARG A 23 -6.04 -1.79 -14.00
CA ARG A 23 -4.93 -2.51 -14.63
C ARG A 23 -5.18 -4.03 -14.66
N VAL A 24 -4.65 -4.69 -15.68
CA VAL A 24 -4.62 -6.15 -15.76
C VAL A 24 -3.29 -6.65 -15.22
N ASP A 25 -3.35 -7.56 -14.25
CA ASP A 25 -2.16 -8.23 -13.72
C ASP A 25 -1.91 -9.51 -14.53
N ASP A 26 -0.87 -9.50 -15.36
CA ASP A 26 -0.32 -10.70 -16.01
C ASP A 26 0.46 -11.50 -14.96
N LYS A 27 -0.13 -12.60 -14.51
CA LYS A 27 0.46 -13.49 -13.49
C LYS A 27 1.67 -14.27 -14.00
N VAL A 28 1.75 -14.54 -15.30
CA VAL A 28 2.83 -15.36 -15.88
C VAL A 28 4.11 -14.53 -15.93
N ARG A 29 3.98 -13.28 -16.36
CA ARG A 29 5.11 -12.35 -16.47
C ARG A 29 5.34 -11.50 -15.22
N ALA A 30 4.39 -11.53 -14.29
CA ALA A 30 4.34 -10.66 -13.12
C ALA A 30 4.45 -9.18 -13.52
N GLU A 31 3.63 -8.80 -14.49
CA GLU A 31 3.52 -7.47 -15.09
C GLU A 31 2.10 -6.91 -14.84
N GLY A 32 1.99 -5.61 -14.56
CA GLY A 32 0.74 -4.87 -14.53
C GLY A 32 0.63 -4.04 -15.80
N ILE A 33 -0.46 -4.22 -16.55
CA ILE A 33 -0.65 -3.65 -17.89
C ILE A 33 -1.84 -2.69 -17.87
N ALA A 34 -1.69 -1.53 -18.51
CA ALA A 34 -2.76 -0.55 -18.68
C ALA A 34 -3.86 -1.08 -19.61
N THR A 35 -5.11 -1.01 -19.18
CA THR A 35 -6.29 -1.50 -19.93
C THR A 35 -6.89 -0.49 -20.89
N ALA A 36 -6.63 0.79 -20.66
CA ALA A 36 -7.12 1.90 -21.45
C ALA A 36 -6.00 2.91 -21.74
N ASN A 37 -6.30 3.88 -22.60
CA ASN A 37 -5.45 5.03 -22.83
C ASN A 37 -5.68 6.06 -21.73
N TYR A 38 -4.60 6.52 -21.10
CA TYR A 38 -4.60 7.60 -20.12
C TYR A 38 -3.67 8.70 -20.65
N CYS A 39 -4.18 9.51 -21.57
CA CYS A 39 -3.39 10.51 -22.28
C CYS A 39 -2.72 11.51 -21.33
N ASP A 40 -3.43 11.93 -20.27
CA ASP A 40 -2.89 12.89 -19.30
C ASP A 40 -1.82 12.26 -18.39
N LEU A 41 -1.72 10.93 -18.35
CA LEU A 41 -0.64 10.21 -17.68
C LEU A 41 0.46 9.77 -18.66
N PHE A 42 0.34 10.12 -19.95
CA PHE A 42 1.24 9.70 -21.03
C PHE A 42 1.32 8.18 -21.20
N ILE A 43 0.20 7.49 -21.01
CA ILE A 43 0.13 6.02 -21.04
C ILE A 43 -0.87 5.55 -22.09
N GLU A 44 -0.41 4.64 -22.95
CA GLU A 44 -1.24 3.96 -23.93
C GLU A 44 -1.72 2.61 -23.40
N LYS A 45 -2.85 2.12 -23.94
CA LYS A 45 -3.37 0.79 -23.67
C LYS A 45 -2.32 -0.27 -24.02
N GLY A 46 -2.10 -1.22 -23.13
CA GLY A 46 -1.08 -2.25 -23.28
C GLY A 46 0.29 -1.87 -22.72
N THR A 47 0.48 -0.63 -22.27
CA THR A 47 1.73 -0.21 -21.62
C THR A 47 1.91 -0.96 -20.30
N ILE A 48 3.11 -1.49 -20.07
CA ILE A 48 3.49 -2.08 -18.78
C ILE A 48 3.72 -0.92 -17.80
N ILE A 49 2.93 -0.86 -16.73
CA ILE A 49 2.98 0.19 -15.69
C ILE A 49 3.65 -0.29 -14.41
N HIS A 50 3.81 -1.60 -14.25
CA HIS A 50 4.49 -2.23 -13.14
C HIS A 50 5.07 -3.58 -13.60
N ALA A 51 6.28 -3.93 -13.20
CA ALA A 51 6.82 -5.28 -13.36
C ALA A 51 7.80 -5.60 -12.23
N THR A 52 7.98 -6.88 -11.95
CA THR A 52 8.83 -7.35 -10.84
C THR A 52 10.34 -7.21 -11.12
N ARG A 53 10.77 -7.25 -12.38
CA ARG A 53 12.19 -7.27 -12.75
C ARG A 53 12.60 -6.05 -13.56
N ASN A 54 13.66 -5.36 -13.11
CA ASN A 54 14.33 -4.26 -13.81
C ASN A 54 13.37 -3.22 -14.43
N PHE A 55 12.30 -2.91 -13.73
CA PHE A 55 11.27 -1.98 -14.21
C PHE A 55 11.21 -0.76 -13.29
N LYS A 56 11.33 0.42 -13.89
CA LYS A 56 11.11 1.68 -13.18
C LYS A 56 9.60 1.86 -13.01
N ALA A 57 9.11 1.63 -11.79
CA ALA A 57 7.71 1.84 -11.48
C ALA A 57 7.28 3.27 -11.83
N LEU A 58 6.07 3.39 -12.38
CA LEU A 58 5.48 4.66 -12.73
C LEU A 58 5.44 5.59 -11.50
N ASN A 59 5.92 6.82 -11.66
CA ASN A 59 6.04 7.78 -10.56
C ASN A 59 5.13 8.98 -10.81
N PHE A 60 4.15 9.19 -9.93
CA PHE A 60 3.22 10.30 -10.06
C PHE A 60 3.92 11.66 -10.00
N LYS A 61 5.04 11.79 -9.28
CA LYS A 61 5.84 13.03 -9.24
C LYS A 61 6.33 13.44 -10.63
N GLU A 62 6.89 12.48 -11.36
CA GLU A 62 7.46 12.71 -12.69
C GLU A 62 6.37 13.16 -13.67
N ILE A 63 5.15 12.62 -13.53
CA ILE A 63 3.99 13.05 -14.31
C ILE A 63 3.61 14.51 -14.00
N LEU A 64 3.57 14.89 -12.71
CA LEU A 64 3.29 16.27 -12.32
C LEU A 64 4.36 17.24 -12.86
N GLU A 65 5.63 16.84 -12.82
CA GLU A 65 6.75 17.62 -13.37
C GLU A 65 6.63 17.78 -14.89
N GLN A 66 6.22 16.72 -15.60
CA GLN A 66 6.01 16.76 -17.04
C GLN A 66 4.87 17.69 -17.46
N HIS A 67 3.84 17.84 -16.61
CA HIS A 67 2.79 18.87 -16.75
C HIS A 67 3.21 20.26 -16.28
N GLN A 68 4.49 20.46 -15.93
CA GLN A 68 5.04 21.73 -15.46
C GLN A 68 4.32 22.27 -14.20
N ILE A 69 3.80 21.38 -13.35
CA ILE A 69 3.17 21.77 -12.09
C ILE A 69 4.24 22.28 -11.12
N GLU A 70 4.14 23.54 -10.74
CA GLU A 70 5.04 24.15 -9.76
C GLU A 70 4.88 23.48 -8.39
N ASN A 71 6.01 23.29 -7.70
CA ASN A 71 6.04 22.69 -6.35
C ASN A 71 5.31 21.33 -6.27
N ALA A 72 5.53 20.43 -7.24
CA ALA A 72 4.90 19.10 -7.31
C ALA A 72 4.98 18.31 -5.98
N ASP A 73 6.06 18.48 -5.21
CA ASP A 73 6.26 17.86 -3.89
C ASP A 73 5.13 18.16 -2.90
N ARG A 74 4.47 19.32 -3.02
CA ARG A 74 3.34 19.70 -2.15
C ARG A 74 2.13 18.79 -2.34
N PHE A 75 1.97 18.22 -3.54
CA PHE A 75 0.83 17.38 -3.88
C PHE A 75 1.07 15.89 -3.59
N ILE A 76 2.29 15.53 -3.18
CA ILE A 76 2.66 14.17 -2.86
C ILE A 76 2.68 14.01 -1.34
N PRO A 77 1.98 13.01 -0.78
CA PRO A 77 2.07 12.75 0.64
C PRO A 77 3.51 12.35 1.01
N PRO A 78 4.07 12.88 2.11
CA PRO A 78 5.41 12.51 2.55
C PRO A 78 5.48 11.01 2.90
N ALA A 79 6.69 10.46 2.87
CA ALA A 79 6.91 9.06 3.24
C ALA A 79 6.36 8.79 4.66
N PRO A 80 5.71 7.63 4.90
CA PRO A 80 5.10 7.30 6.20
C PRO A 80 6.08 7.37 7.39
N GLN A 81 7.36 7.14 7.12
CA GLN A 81 8.44 7.15 8.10
C GLN A 81 8.84 8.57 8.50
N ILE A 82 8.68 9.55 7.60
CA ILE A 82 9.11 10.94 7.81
C ILE A 82 7.98 11.71 8.49
N GLY A 83 6.76 11.68 7.95
CA GLY A 83 5.68 12.56 8.44
C GLY A 83 4.32 12.33 7.81
N GLY A 84 3.42 13.29 8.04
CA GLY A 84 2.05 13.31 7.53
C GLY A 84 1.00 13.28 8.65
N TRP A 85 -0.23 13.69 8.32
CA TRP A 85 -1.35 13.75 9.26
C TRP A 85 -1.57 12.43 10.02
N ASN A 86 -1.42 11.28 9.34
CA ASN A 86 -1.53 9.98 10.00
C ASN A 86 -0.44 9.73 11.06
N LYS A 87 0.82 10.13 10.79
CA LYS A 87 1.89 10.01 11.80
C LYS A 87 1.68 11.01 12.93
N PHE A 88 1.25 12.24 12.61
CA PHE A 88 0.87 13.24 13.60
C PHE A 88 -0.26 12.76 14.52
N ILE A 89 -1.34 12.21 13.98
CA ILE A 89 -2.45 11.64 14.74
C ILE A 89 -1.97 10.45 15.58
N LYS A 90 -1.11 9.57 15.03
CA LYS A 90 -0.51 8.46 15.78
C LYS A 90 0.29 8.93 16.98
N VAL A 91 1.20 9.87 16.76
CA VAL A 91 2.15 10.35 17.78
C VAL A 91 1.48 11.25 18.80
N ASN A 92 0.69 12.24 18.37
CA ASN A 92 0.19 13.32 19.23
C ASN A 92 -1.23 13.08 19.76
N ILE A 93 -2.07 12.29 19.09
CA ILE A 93 -3.49 12.15 19.47
C ILE A 93 -3.78 10.76 20.06
N THR A 94 -3.47 9.69 19.33
CA THR A 94 -3.84 8.32 19.74
C THR A 94 -2.95 7.74 20.85
N ASN A 95 -1.68 8.14 20.95
CA ASN A 95 -0.82 7.77 22.07
C ASN A 95 -1.22 8.44 23.41
N GLN A 96 -2.07 9.48 23.38
CA GLN A 96 -2.61 10.11 24.60
C GLN A 96 -3.85 9.40 25.16
N GLN A 97 -4.50 8.55 24.35
CA GLN A 97 -5.62 7.74 24.83
C GLN A 97 -5.05 6.57 25.62
N PRO A 98 -5.44 6.37 26.90
CA PRO A 98 -5.01 5.21 27.65
C PRO A 98 -5.43 3.97 26.86
N ARG A 99 -4.46 3.13 26.48
CA ARG A 99 -4.67 1.86 25.78
C ARG A 99 -5.78 1.10 26.50
N ARG A 100 -7.02 1.18 26.01
CA ARG A 100 -8.10 0.30 26.47
C ARG A 100 -7.66 -1.09 26.06
N LYS A 101 -7.14 -1.86 27.02
CA LYS A 101 -6.73 -3.27 26.93
C LYS A 101 -7.90 -4.22 26.58
N ARG A 102 -8.99 -3.73 25.97
CA ARG A 102 -10.26 -4.45 25.84
C ARG A 102 -10.31 -5.50 24.73
N ARG A 103 -9.27 -5.70 23.93
CA ARG A 103 -9.28 -6.75 22.88
C ARG A 103 -8.56 -8.05 23.27
N ALA A 104 -7.68 -8.02 24.28
CA ALA A 104 -7.05 -9.24 24.79
C ALA A 104 -7.97 -10.00 25.78
N GLU A 105 -8.92 -9.30 26.42
CA GLU A 105 -9.85 -9.88 27.40
C GLU A 105 -10.87 -10.84 26.75
N PHE A 106 -11.19 -10.69 25.46
CA PHE A 106 -12.08 -11.61 24.74
C PHE A 106 -11.40 -12.91 24.30
N TYR A 107 -10.06 -12.98 24.35
CA TYR A 107 -9.32 -14.23 24.18
C TYR A 107 -8.93 -14.79 25.54
N HIS A 108 -9.91 -15.01 26.40
CA HIS A 108 -9.77 -16.11 27.36
C HIS A 108 -9.81 -17.39 26.55
N ALA A 109 -8.66 -17.82 26.02
CA ALA A 109 -8.50 -19.20 25.60
C ALA A 109 -8.92 -20.05 26.81
N GLU A 110 -9.93 -20.89 26.62
CA GLU A 110 -10.40 -21.80 27.65
C GLU A 110 -9.19 -22.49 28.28
N LYS A 111 -9.20 -22.63 29.61
CA LYS A 111 -8.13 -23.37 30.31
C LYS A 111 -8.11 -24.77 29.71
N LYS A 112 -7.11 -25.05 28.85
CA LYS A 112 -6.88 -26.38 28.34
C LYS A 112 -6.79 -27.31 29.55
N GLU A 113 -7.66 -28.31 29.61
CA GLU A 113 -7.54 -29.36 30.60
C GLU A 113 -6.11 -29.90 30.59
N LYS A 114 -5.57 -30.18 31.78
CA LYS A 114 -4.22 -30.73 31.93
C LYS A 114 -4.18 -32.06 31.20
N GLN A 115 -3.74 -32.06 29.95
CA GLN A 115 -3.49 -33.28 29.20
C GLN A 115 -2.48 -34.10 30.00
N GLN A 116 -2.79 -35.38 30.22
CA GLN A 116 -1.84 -36.27 30.86
C GLN A 116 -0.52 -36.22 30.08
N PRO A 117 0.63 -36.00 30.73
CA PRO A 117 1.90 -36.06 30.05
C PRO A 117 2.01 -37.44 29.40
N LYS A 118 2.23 -37.48 28.08
CA LYS A 118 2.46 -38.74 27.37
C LYS A 118 3.56 -39.49 28.12
N LYS A 119 3.25 -40.69 28.63
CA LYS A 119 4.23 -41.56 29.28
C LYS A 119 5.45 -41.64 28.36
N GLY A 120 6.61 -41.28 28.93
CA GLY A 120 7.86 -41.06 28.20
C GLY A 120 8.11 -42.17 27.19
N GLY A 121 8.11 -41.81 25.91
CA GLY A 121 8.48 -42.68 24.81
C GLY A 121 9.98 -42.95 24.86
N ARG A 122 10.42 -43.83 25.76
CA ARG A 122 11.62 -44.62 25.54
C ARG A 122 11.19 -45.78 24.67
N GLY A 123 11.24 -45.54 23.35
CA GLY A 123 11.18 -46.62 22.37
C GLY A 123 12.22 -47.68 22.73
N TRP A 124 11.88 -48.94 22.50
CA TRP A 124 12.78 -50.07 22.66
C TRP A 124 13.92 -49.94 21.63
N LEU A 125 14.94 -49.15 21.99
CA LEU A 125 16.25 -49.24 21.39
C LEU A 125 16.87 -50.51 21.95
N HIS A 126 16.80 -51.56 21.12
CA HIS A 126 17.55 -52.79 21.27
C HIS A 126 19.06 -52.48 21.27
N LEU A 127 19.75 -52.96 22.30
CA LEU A 127 21.15 -53.42 22.26
C LEU A 127 21.24 -54.68 23.12
#